data_AF-A0AAU7SXF4-F1
#
_entry.id   AF-A0AAU7SXF4-F1
#
_cell.length_a   1.000
_cell.length_b   1.000
_cell.length_c   1.000
_cell.angle_alpha   90.00
_cell.angle_beta   90.00
_cell.angle_gamma   90.00
#
_symmetry.space_group_name_H-M   'P 1'
#
loop_
_entity.id
_entity.type
_entity.pdbx_description
1 polymer ?
#
loop_
_entity_poly.entity_id
_entity_poly.type
_entity_poly.pdbx_seq_one_letter_code
_entity_poly.pdbx_strand_id
1 'polypeptide(L)'
;MQGTNKIEFVAGFGVAQKGYSEVGLKGVNFKMILSDAIYGDIEFDRAQILNNILSDICKSAVYVPIQSFIRADPNYKPLKNAPDNFKNLFSFNEKSFVLKIAKSYRNSYKNKGLAGLDILELIKNTQFSDSVRADYLGQYIVDNNSKENLRILADYLKEKFEESWNNSNYKRLVCIYDCLVNR
;
A
#
# COMPACT_ATOMS: atom_id res chain seq x y z
N MET A 1 35.41 57.03 -10.75
CA MET A 1 33.94 56.94 -10.72
C MET A 1 33.54 55.51 -11.03
N GLN A 2 32.81 54.92 -10.10
CA GLN A 2 32.30 53.55 -10.11
C GLN A 2 31.24 53.33 -11.21
N GLY A 3 31.15 52.08 -11.64
CA GLY A 3 30.07 51.58 -12.48
C GLY A 3 30.14 50.06 -12.70
N THR A 4 30.52 49.30 -11.67
CA THR A 4 30.42 47.84 -11.67
C THR A 4 28.94 47.44 -11.59
N ASN A 5 28.30 47.21 -12.74
CA ASN A 5 27.06 46.47 -12.79
C ASN A 5 27.37 44.98 -12.62
N LYS A 6 27.46 44.57 -11.34
CA LYS A 6 27.25 43.17 -10.97
C LYS A 6 25.82 42.81 -11.38
N ILE A 7 25.69 42.01 -12.43
CA ILE A 7 24.46 41.28 -12.69
C ILE A 7 24.41 40.18 -11.63
N GLU A 8 23.66 40.44 -10.57
CA GLU A 8 23.30 39.43 -9.59
C GLU A 8 22.34 38.44 -10.25
N PHE A 9 22.86 37.25 -10.56
CA PHE A 9 22.00 36.10 -10.83
C PHE A 9 21.31 35.73 -9.51
N VAL A 10 20.09 36.23 -9.33
CA VAL A 10 19.21 35.77 -8.26
C VAL A 10 18.91 34.29 -8.54
N ALA A 11 19.51 33.45 -7.70
CA ALA A 11 19.34 32.01 -7.62
C ALA A 11 17.87 31.62 -7.54
N GLY A 12 17.25 31.31 -8.68
CA GLY A 12 15.95 30.63 -8.79
C GLY A 12 15.99 29.16 -8.37
N PHE A 13 16.79 28.81 -7.36
CA PHE A 13 16.94 27.43 -6.87
C PHE A 13 15.67 26.92 -6.14
N GLY A 14 14.77 27.82 -5.72
CA GLY A 14 13.51 27.43 -5.07
C GLY A 14 12.35 27.11 -6.03
N VAL A 15 12.36 27.63 -7.27
CA VAL A 15 11.24 27.46 -8.21
C VAL A 15 11.45 26.26 -9.12
N ALA A 16 12.70 25.97 -9.49
CA ALA A 16 13.04 24.78 -10.28
C ALA A 16 12.85 23.47 -9.49
N GLN A 17 13.22 23.43 -8.19
CA GLN A 17 13.04 22.21 -7.39
C GLN A 17 11.58 21.77 -7.31
N LYS A 18 10.62 22.70 -7.11
CA LYS A 18 9.19 22.38 -7.10
C LYS A 18 8.70 21.82 -8.43
N GLY A 19 9.12 22.41 -9.55
CA GLY A 19 8.74 21.94 -10.88
C GLY A 19 9.29 20.55 -11.21
N TYR A 20 10.57 20.28 -10.89
CA TYR A 20 11.16 18.97 -11.12
C TYR A 20 10.65 17.89 -10.15
N SER A 21 10.39 18.24 -8.88
CA SER A 21 9.77 17.31 -7.93
C SER A 21 8.33 16.98 -8.34
N GLU A 22 7.53 17.95 -8.77
CA GLU A 22 6.16 17.70 -9.26
C GLU A 22 6.15 16.89 -10.55
N VAL A 23 7.10 17.11 -11.47
CA VAL A 23 7.24 16.30 -12.70
C VAL A 23 7.71 14.87 -12.37
N GLY A 24 8.60 14.68 -11.39
CA GLY A 24 9.03 13.37 -10.92
C GLY A 24 7.92 12.58 -10.22
N LEU A 25 7.13 13.25 -9.38
CA LEU A 25 5.99 12.66 -8.68
C LEU A 25 4.90 12.18 -9.65
N LYS A 26 4.71 12.83 -10.80
CA LYS A 26 3.78 12.33 -11.85
C LYS A 26 4.13 10.93 -12.39
N GLY A 27 5.35 10.43 -12.14
CA GLY A 27 5.76 9.07 -12.50
C GLY A 27 5.28 7.99 -11.53
N VAL A 28 4.89 8.34 -10.30
CA VAL A 28 4.43 7.36 -9.31
C VAL A 28 3.06 6.83 -9.72
N ASN A 29 3.01 5.53 -9.98
CA ASN A 29 1.79 4.83 -10.35
C ASN A 29 1.37 3.81 -9.29
N PHE A 30 0.17 3.25 -9.45
CA PHE A 30 -0.39 2.30 -8.50
C PHE A 30 0.47 1.04 -8.29
N LYS A 31 1.14 0.51 -9.33
CA LYS A 31 2.02 -0.66 -9.18
C LYS A 31 3.22 -0.31 -8.28
N MET A 32 3.75 0.91 -8.37
CA MET A 32 4.81 1.39 -7.48
C MET A 32 4.35 1.51 -6.03
N ILE A 33 3.12 1.99 -5.78
CA ILE A 33 2.54 2.03 -4.42
C ILE A 33 2.41 0.62 -3.82
N LEU A 34 2.01 -0.37 -4.64
CA LEU A 34 1.98 -1.76 -4.19
C LEU A 34 3.38 -2.34 -3.95
N SER A 35 4.35 -1.99 -4.80
CA SER A 35 5.76 -2.40 -4.65
C SER A 35 6.33 -1.87 -3.34
N ASP A 36 6.16 -0.57 -3.08
CA ASP A 36 6.70 0.07 -1.87
C ASP A 36 6.18 -0.57 -0.59
N ALA A 37 4.91 -0.98 -0.57
CA ALA A 37 4.33 -1.66 0.58
C ALA A 37 5.02 -2.99 0.92
N ILE A 38 5.68 -3.64 -0.05
CA ILE A 38 6.32 -4.95 0.09
C ILE A 38 7.85 -4.81 0.21
N TYR A 39 8.45 -3.94 -0.60
CA TYR A 39 9.89 -3.79 -0.76
C TYR A 39 10.45 -2.58 -0.03
N GLY A 40 9.63 -1.56 0.25
CA GLY A 40 10.07 -0.28 0.81
C GLY A 40 10.98 0.50 -0.14
N ASP A 41 10.78 0.33 -1.45
CA ASP A 41 11.67 0.75 -2.53
C ASP A 41 11.28 2.09 -3.18
N ILE A 42 10.28 2.81 -2.65
CA ILE A 42 9.95 4.14 -3.20
C ILE A 42 11.00 5.18 -2.78
N GLU A 43 11.64 5.78 -3.77
CA GLU A 43 12.68 6.81 -3.55
C GLU A 43 12.09 8.18 -3.24
N PHE A 44 10.80 8.39 -3.53
CA PHE A 44 10.13 9.66 -3.33
C PHE A 44 9.69 9.86 -1.88
N ASP A 45 9.65 11.13 -1.45
CA ASP A 45 9.16 11.48 -0.12
C ASP A 45 7.70 11.04 0.06
N ARG A 46 7.46 10.27 1.13
CA ARG A 46 6.13 9.67 1.40
C ARG A 46 5.08 10.74 1.71
N ALA A 47 5.44 11.84 2.38
CA ALA A 47 4.51 12.93 2.64
C ALA A 47 4.15 13.65 1.33
N GLN A 48 5.10 13.83 0.41
CA GLN A 48 4.81 14.37 -0.92
C GLN A 48 3.89 13.45 -1.74
N ILE A 49 4.09 12.13 -1.69
CA ILE A 49 3.20 11.17 -2.35
C ILE A 49 1.78 11.25 -1.78
N LEU A 50 1.66 11.30 -0.45
CA LEU A 50 0.37 11.43 0.25
C LEU A 50 -0.38 12.69 -0.18
N ASN A 51 0.31 13.83 -0.19
CA ASN A 51 -0.28 15.13 -0.43
C ASN A 51 -0.68 15.33 -1.90
N ASN A 52 0.06 14.75 -2.86
CA ASN A 52 -0.07 15.12 -4.28
C ASN A 52 -0.59 14.00 -5.19
N ILE A 53 -0.48 12.72 -4.80
CA ILE A 53 -0.65 11.59 -5.75
C ILE A 53 -1.72 10.60 -5.28
N LEU A 54 -1.73 10.23 -4.00
CA LEU A 54 -2.56 9.13 -3.52
C LEU A 54 -4.06 9.36 -3.72
N SER A 55 -4.52 10.61 -3.60
CA SER A 55 -5.91 10.98 -3.89
C SER A 55 -6.30 10.60 -5.32
N ASP A 56 -5.44 10.85 -6.31
CA ASP A 56 -5.68 10.52 -7.71
C ASP A 56 -5.62 9.02 -7.97
N ILE A 57 -4.64 8.30 -7.41
CA ILE A 57 -4.53 6.84 -7.50
C ILE A 57 -5.80 6.16 -6.94
N CYS A 58 -6.34 6.69 -5.85
CA CYS A 58 -7.52 6.13 -5.18
C CYS A 58 -8.84 6.43 -5.91
N LYS A 59 -8.85 7.24 -6.98
CA LYS A 59 -10.07 7.45 -7.79
C LYS A 59 -10.58 6.16 -8.39
N SER A 60 -9.68 5.31 -8.90
CA SER A 60 -10.00 4.06 -9.59
C SER A 60 -9.63 2.80 -8.81
N ALA A 61 -8.84 2.92 -7.74
CA ALA A 61 -8.37 1.79 -6.94
C ALA A 61 -9.03 1.75 -5.56
N VAL A 62 -9.61 0.61 -5.20
CA VAL A 62 -10.23 0.37 -3.88
C VAL A 62 -9.21 -0.14 -2.85
N TYR A 63 -8.24 -0.92 -3.30
CA TYR A 63 -7.21 -1.53 -2.45
C TYR A 63 -5.88 -0.84 -2.70
N VAL A 64 -5.56 0.15 -1.88
CA VAL A 64 -4.30 0.90 -1.93
C VAL A 64 -3.66 0.82 -0.54
N PRO A 65 -2.44 0.27 -0.41
CA PRO A 65 -1.70 0.29 0.85
C PRO A 65 -1.21 1.71 1.10
N ILE A 66 -1.77 2.39 2.11
CA ILE A 66 -1.47 3.80 2.39
C ILE A 66 -0.87 4.05 3.78
N GLN A 67 -0.72 3.02 4.61
CA GLN A 67 -0.41 3.21 6.03
C GLN A 67 0.99 3.77 6.25
N SER A 68 1.97 3.32 5.46
CA SER A 68 3.32 3.90 5.46
C SER A 68 3.32 5.40 5.12
N PHE A 69 2.42 5.84 4.23
CA PHE A 69 2.28 7.23 3.82
C PHE A 69 1.58 8.09 4.87
N ILE A 70 0.48 7.59 5.47
CA ILE A 70 -0.20 8.27 6.59
C ILE A 70 0.78 8.49 7.74
N ARG A 71 1.63 7.51 8.06
CA ARG A 71 2.64 7.65 9.12
C ARG A 71 3.69 8.71 8.85
N ALA A 72 3.98 8.99 7.59
CA ALA A 72 4.91 10.05 7.22
C ALA A 72 4.35 11.45 7.49
N ASP A 73 3.02 11.60 7.49
CA ASP A 73 2.33 12.82 7.91
C ASP A 73 1.05 12.50 8.71
N PRO A 74 1.18 12.24 10.03
CA PRO A 74 0.06 11.85 10.89
C PRO A 74 -1.03 12.92 11.03
N ASN A 75 -0.72 14.18 10.67
CA ASN A 75 -1.65 15.30 10.76
C ASN A 75 -2.43 15.51 9.45
N TYR A 76 -2.07 14.79 8.38
CA TYR A 76 -2.76 14.88 7.11
C TYR A 76 -4.23 14.51 7.26
N LYS A 77 -5.09 15.34 6.65
CA LYS A 77 -6.53 15.08 6.55
C LYS A 77 -6.95 15.18 5.09
N PRO A 78 -7.60 14.15 4.53
CA PRO A 78 -8.16 14.23 3.19
C PRO A 78 -9.07 15.45 3.03
N LEU A 79 -8.95 16.12 1.88
CA LEU A 79 -9.86 17.20 1.52
C LEU A 79 -11.31 16.70 1.41
N LYS A 80 -12.29 17.56 1.68
CA LYS A 80 -13.73 17.18 1.64
C LYS A 80 -14.15 16.61 0.28
N ASN A 81 -13.60 17.15 -0.81
CA ASN A 81 -13.85 16.74 -2.19
C ASN A 81 -12.95 15.59 -2.67
N ALA A 82 -12.09 15.02 -1.82
CA ALA A 82 -11.27 13.88 -2.18
C ALA A 82 -12.16 12.64 -2.45
N PRO A 83 -11.70 11.67 -3.26
CA PRO A 83 -12.45 10.46 -3.57
C PRO A 83 -12.83 9.68 -2.32
N ASP A 84 -14.03 9.09 -2.32
CA ASP A 84 -14.52 8.34 -1.15
C ASP A 84 -13.62 7.16 -0.80
N ASN A 85 -13.07 6.47 -1.79
CA ASN A 85 -12.09 5.41 -1.56
C ASN A 85 -10.88 5.93 -0.79
N PHE A 86 -10.30 7.07 -1.19
CA PHE A 86 -9.16 7.67 -0.48
C PHE A 86 -9.52 8.00 0.97
N LYS A 87 -10.64 8.69 1.18
CA LYS A 87 -11.12 9.07 2.52
C LYS A 87 -11.34 7.85 3.42
N ASN A 88 -11.96 6.80 2.88
CA ASN A 88 -12.26 5.58 3.62
C ASN A 88 -10.99 4.89 4.12
N LEU A 89 -9.92 4.86 3.33
CA LEU A 89 -8.68 4.17 3.70
C LEU A 89 -8.03 4.71 4.98
N PHE A 90 -8.25 5.99 5.34
CA PHE A 90 -7.76 6.57 6.61
C PHE A 90 -8.42 5.97 7.84
N SER A 91 -9.60 5.35 7.67
CA SER A 91 -10.32 4.65 8.74
C SER A 91 -10.13 3.14 8.69
N PHE A 92 -9.41 2.63 7.69
CA PHE A 92 -9.25 1.19 7.50
C PHE A 92 -8.10 0.65 8.33
N ASN A 93 -8.34 -0.50 8.93
CA ASN A 93 -7.33 -1.36 9.53
C ASN A 93 -7.38 -2.74 8.86
N GLU A 94 -6.55 -3.67 9.32
CA GLU A 94 -6.49 -5.02 8.76
C GLU A 94 -7.85 -5.74 8.77
N LYS A 95 -8.68 -5.51 9.80
CA LYS A 95 -10.02 -6.10 9.92
C LYS A 95 -10.99 -5.50 8.91
N SER A 96 -10.87 -4.20 8.62
CA SER A 96 -11.66 -3.54 7.56
C SER A 96 -11.45 -4.20 6.20
N PHE A 97 -10.22 -4.62 5.89
CA PHE A 97 -9.93 -5.36 4.66
C PHE A 97 -10.43 -6.80 4.70
N VAL A 98 -10.34 -7.51 5.83
CA VAL A 98 -10.94 -8.85 5.99
C VAL A 98 -12.46 -8.80 5.77
N LEU A 99 -13.14 -7.72 6.19
CA LEU A 99 -14.58 -7.53 5.93
C LEU A 99 -14.92 -7.36 4.44
N LYS A 100 -13.95 -7.06 3.58
CA LYS A 100 -14.14 -7.00 2.11
C LYS A 100 -14.04 -8.37 1.43
N ILE A 101 -13.54 -9.40 2.11
CA ILE A 101 -13.59 -10.79 1.64
C ILE A 101 -15.06 -11.23 1.48
N ALA A 102 -15.38 -12.13 0.56
CA ALA A 102 -16.76 -12.61 0.47
C ALA A 102 -17.15 -13.35 1.76
N LYS A 103 -18.39 -13.16 2.25
CA LYS A 103 -18.87 -13.79 3.49
C LYS A 103 -18.74 -15.33 3.45
N SER A 104 -18.98 -15.94 2.29
CA SER A 104 -18.79 -17.37 2.07
C SER A 104 -17.36 -17.82 2.35
N TYR A 105 -16.36 -17.09 1.84
CA TYR A 105 -14.94 -17.39 2.08
C TYR A 105 -14.52 -17.11 3.53
N ARG A 106 -15.09 -16.08 4.17
CA ARG A 106 -14.85 -15.88 5.61
C ARG A 106 -15.35 -17.03 6.47
N ASN A 107 -16.55 -17.51 6.16
CA ASN A 107 -17.14 -18.64 6.89
C ASN A 107 -16.39 -19.95 6.61
N SER A 108 -15.99 -20.18 5.35
CA SER A 108 -15.29 -21.41 4.98
C SER A 108 -13.90 -21.52 5.59
N TYR A 109 -13.21 -20.41 5.85
CA TYR A 109 -11.88 -20.40 6.47
C TYR A 109 -11.84 -21.20 7.78
N LYS A 110 -12.80 -20.95 8.68
CA LYS A 110 -12.93 -21.71 9.94
C LYS A 110 -13.42 -23.13 9.72
N ASN A 111 -14.45 -23.31 8.89
CA ASN A 111 -15.05 -24.63 8.65
C ASN A 111 -14.09 -25.62 7.98
N LYS A 112 -13.11 -25.12 7.22
CA LYS A 112 -12.06 -25.90 6.57
C LYS A 112 -10.84 -26.15 7.48
N GLY A 113 -10.86 -25.70 8.73
CA GLY A 113 -9.76 -25.88 9.67
C GLY A 113 -8.49 -25.09 9.34
N LEU A 114 -8.57 -24.08 8.45
CA LEU A 114 -7.39 -23.36 7.95
C LEU A 114 -6.70 -22.52 9.03
N ALA A 115 -7.42 -22.15 10.09
CA ALA A 115 -6.87 -21.43 11.22
C ALA A 115 -5.88 -22.25 12.05
N GLY A 116 -5.91 -23.58 11.94
CA GLY A 116 -5.00 -24.49 12.65
C GLY A 116 -3.76 -24.88 11.85
N LEU A 117 -3.63 -24.41 10.61
CA LEU A 117 -2.48 -24.72 9.75
C LEU A 117 -1.29 -23.80 10.05
N ASP A 118 -0.09 -24.27 9.72
CA ASP A 118 1.06 -23.37 9.58
C ASP A 118 0.90 -22.49 8.33
N ILE A 119 1.47 -21.28 8.35
CA ILE A 119 1.37 -20.36 7.21
C ILE A 119 1.97 -20.96 5.93
N LEU A 120 3.06 -21.73 6.04
CA LEU A 120 3.69 -22.39 4.89
C LEU A 120 2.80 -23.48 4.31
N GLU A 121 2.07 -24.20 5.16
CA GLU A 121 1.06 -25.18 4.71
C GLU A 121 -0.05 -24.49 3.94
N LEU A 122 -0.54 -23.34 4.43
CA LEU A 122 -1.57 -22.56 3.76
C LEU A 122 -1.09 -22.00 2.42
N ILE A 123 0.15 -21.50 2.35
CA ILE A 123 0.79 -21.01 1.10
C ILE A 123 0.93 -22.13 0.07
N LYS A 124 1.36 -23.32 0.49
CA LYS A 124 1.59 -24.47 -0.39
C LYS A 124 0.30 -25.22 -0.75
N ASN A 125 -0.83 -24.86 -0.16
CA ASN A 125 -2.09 -25.55 -0.39
C ASN A 125 -2.65 -25.28 -1.80
N THR A 126 -2.49 -26.26 -2.68
CA THR A 126 -2.93 -26.21 -4.09
C THR A 126 -4.41 -26.53 -4.29
N GLN A 127 -5.17 -26.86 -3.23
CA GLN A 127 -6.62 -27.12 -3.34
C GLN A 127 -7.42 -25.84 -3.65
N PHE A 128 -6.81 -24.66 -3.48
CA PHE A 128 -7.43 -23.37 -3.73
C PHE A 128 -6.70 -22.64 -4.85
N SER A 129 -7.44 -21.89 -5.67
CA SER A 129 -6.84 -20.93 -6.58
C SER A 129 -6.05 -19.87 -5.83
N ASP A 130 -5.04 -19.28 -6.47
CA ASP A 130 -4.18 -18.27 -5.84
C ASP A 130 -4.97 -17.08 -5.29
N SER A 131 -6.02 -16.64 -6.01
CA SER A 131 -6.95 -15.60 -5.53
C SER A 131 -7.63 -15.97 -4.21
N VAL A 132 -8.15 -17.19 -4.10
CA VAL A 132 -8.84 -17.67 -2.90
C VAL A 132 -7.84 -17.87 -1.76
N ARG A 133 -6.65 -18.39 -2.08
CA ARG A 133 -5.55 -18.54 -1.14
C ARG A 133 -5.12 -17.19 -0.56
N ALA A 134 -5.04 -16.14 -1.36
CA ALA A 134 -4.74 -14.79 -0.89
C ALA A 134 -5.78 -14.27 0.13
N ASP A 135 -7.07 -14.52 -0.09
CA ASP A 135 -8.13 -14.16 0.86
C ASP A 135 -8.03 -14.97 2.17
N TYR A 136 -7.69 -16.26 2.09
CA TYR A 136 -7.47 -17.07 3.30
C TYR A 136 -6.20 -16.65 4.05
N LEU A 137 -5.11 -16.34 3.36
CA LEU A 137 -3.90 -15.77 3.95
C LEU A 137 -4.21 -14.44 4.66
N GLY A 138 -5.07 -13.61 4.06
CA GLY A 138 -5.51 -12.35 4.66
C GLY A 138 -6.26 -12.55 5.99
N GLN A 139 -7.10 -13.58 6.09
CA GLN A 139 -7.74 -13.93 7.36
C GLN A 139 -6.73 -14.51 8.35
N TYR A 140 -5.90 -15.44 7.89
CA TYR A 140 -4.90 -16.11 8.71
C TYR A 140 -3.94 -15.14 9.37
N ILE A 141 -3.38 -14.20 8.60
CA ILE A 141 -2.37 -13.28 9.12
C ILE A 141 -2.96 -12.29 10.13
N VAL A 142 -4.24 -11.92 10.00
CA VAL A 142 -4.90 -11.06 11.00
C VAL A 142 -5.00 -11.77 12.35
N ASP A 143 -5.31 -13.06 12.34
CA ASP A 143 -5.39 -13.90 13.53
C ASP A 143 -4.00 -14.29 14.07
N ASN A 144 -2.99 -14.40 13.21
CA ASN A 144 -1.66 -14.96 13.51
C ASN A 144 -0.49 -14.06 13.02
N ASN A 145 -0.50 -12.77 13.35
CA ASN A 145 0.49 -11.76 12.88
C ASN A 145 1.85 -11.79 13.61
N SER A 146 2.37 -12.97 13.95
CA SER A 146 3.73 -13.06 14.52
C SER A 146 4.77 -12.45 13.56
N LYS A 147 5.91 -11.98 14.10
CA LYS A 147 7.00 -11.43 13.26
C LYS A 147 7.45 -12.41 12.18
N GLU A 148 7.51 -13.71 12.52
CA GLU A 148 7.90 -14.74 11.57
C GLU A 148 6.84 -14.96 10.49
N ASN A 149 5.55 -15.00 10.86
CA ASN A 149 4.48 -15.12 9.87
C ASN A 149 4.41 -13.91 8.93
N LEU A 150 4.67 -12.71 9.43
CA LEU A 150 4.76 -11.50 8.59
C LEU A 150 5.95 -11.55 7.65
N ARG A 151 7.10 -12.08 8.09
CA ARG A 151 8.28 -12.28 7.24
C ARG A 151 7.99 -13.29 6.12
N ILE A 152 7.40 -14.44 6.47
CA ILE A 152 7.00 -15.46 5.49
C ILE A 152 5.96 -14.91 4.50
N LEU A 153 4.99 -14.14 4.99
CA LEU A 153 4.01 -13.49 4.13
C LEU A 153 4.68 -12.48 3.19
N ALA A 154 5.63 -11.69 3.67
CA ALA A 154 6.37 -10.75 2.84
C ALA A 154 7.11 -11.48 1.70
N ASP A 155 7.78 -12.60 1.99
CA ASP A 155 8.48 -13.40 0.98
C ASP A 155 7.50 -13.95 -0.07
N TYR A 156 6.34 -14.46 0.35
CA TYR A 156 5.26 -14.88 -0.56
C TYR A 156 4.74 -13.72 -1.43
N LEU A 157 4.53 -12.53 -0.83
CA LEU A 157 4.07 -11.36 -1.57
C LEU A 157 5.09 -10.96 -2.64
N LYS A 158 6.39 -10.97 -2.31
CA LYS A 158 7.48 -10.69 -3.26
C LYS A 158 7.49 -11.67 -4.42
N GLU A 159 7.46 -12.98 -4.11
CA GLU A 159 7.44 -14.05 -5.10
C GLU A 159 6.29 -13.89 -6.11
N LYS A 160 5.09 -13.52 -5.62
CA LYS A 160 3.88 -13.43 -6.44
C LYS A 160 3.63 -12.07 -7.09
N PHE A 161 4.46 -11.07 -6.82
CA PHE A 161 4.17 -9.69 -7.19
C PHE A 161 3.94 -9.49 -8.68
N GLU A 162 4.87 -9.93 -9.53
CA GLU A 162 4.78 -9.69 -10.99
C GLU A 162 3.56 -10.38 -11.63
N GLU A 163 3.20 -11.56 -11.13
CA GLU A 163 2.06 -12.35 -11.63
C GLU A 163 0.71 -11.82 -11.10
N SER A 164 0.70 -11.27 -9.88
CA SER A 164 -0.52 -11.06 -9.10
C SER A 164 -0.83 -9.61 -8.77
N TRP A 165 0.05 -8.64 -9.06
CA TRP A 165 -0.16 -7.24 -8.66
C TRP A 165 -1.49 -6.66 -9.14
N ASN A 166 -2.05 -7.15 -10.27
CA ASN A 166 -3.34 -6.68 -10.78
C ASN A 166 -4.56 -7.43 -10.21
N ASN A 167 -4.37 -8.49 -9.43
CA ASN A 167 -5.44 -9.27 -8.80
C ASN A 167 -6.00 -8.58 -7.54
N SER A 168 -7.33 -8.44 -7.45
CA SER A 168 -7.99 -7.74 -6.34
C SER A 168 -7.81 -8.41 -4.97
N ASN A 169 -7.67 -9.74 -4.91
CA ASN A 169 -7.48 -10.47 -3.66
C ASN A 169 -6.03 -10.30 -3.19
N TYR A 170 -5.07 -10.36 -4.12
CA TYR A 170 -3.68 -10.06 -3.83
C TYR A 170 -3.50 -8.61 -3.33
N LYS A 171 -4.06 -7.61 -4.03
CA LYS A 171 -4.01 -6.20 -3.58
C LYS A 171 -4.56 -6.02 -2.16
N ARG A 172 -5.66 -6.71 -1.84
CA ARG A 172 -6.25 -6.70 -0.50
C ARG A 172 -5.32 -7.32 0.54
N LEU A 173 -4.64 -8.42 0.22
CA LEU A 173 -3.63 -9.03 1.07
C LEU A 173 -2.44 -8.09 1.32
N VAL A 174 -1.97 -7.36 0.30
CA VAL A 174 -0.93 -6.33 0.47
C VAL A 174 -1.42 -5.23 1.41
N CYS A 175 -2.67 -4.77 1.29
CA CYS A 175 -3.22 -3.76 2.21
C CYS A 175 -3.32 -4.27 3.66
N ILE A 176 -3.68 -5.55 3.85
CA ILE A 176 -3.68 -6.19 5.18
C ILE A 176 -2.26 -6.23 5.74
N TYR A 177 -1.28 -6.66 4.94
CA TYR A 177 0.12 -6.67 5.33
C TYR A 177 0.63 -5.28 5.71
N ASP A 178 0.37 -4.27 4.87
CA ASP A 178 0.71 -2.86 5.12
C ASP A 178 0.14 -2.37 6.46
N CYS A 179 -1.15 -2.62 6.72
CA CYS A 179 -1.75 -2.32 8.03
C CYS A 179 -1.04 -2.99 9.19
N LEU A 180 -0.61 -4.25 9.06
CA LEU A 180 0.00 -5.01 10.15
C LEU A 180 1.43 -4.56 10.44
N VAL A 181 2.23 -4.27 9.41
CA VAL A 181 3.62 -3.84 9.59
C VAL A 181 3.75 -2.36 9.94
N ASN A 182 2.75 -1.56 9.57
CA ASN A 182 2.70 -0.14 9.85
C ASN A 182 1.69 0.24 10.95
N ARG A 183 1.27 -0.69 11.84
CA ARG A 183 0.47 -0.34 13.03
C ARG A 183 1.14 0.70 13.92
#